data_AF-A0AAW2T530-F1
#
_entry.id   AF-A0AAW2T530-F1
#
_cell.length_a   1.000
_cell.length_b   1.000
_cell.length_c   1.000
_cell.angle_alpha   90.00
_cell.angle_beta   90.00
_cell.angle_gamma   90.00
#
_symmetry.space_group_name_H-M   'P 1'
#
loop_
_entity.id
_entity.type
_entity.pdbx_description
1 polymer ?
#
loop_
_entity_poly.entity_id
_entity_poly.type
_entity_poly.pdbx_seq_one_letter_code
_entity_poly.pdbx_strand_id
1 'polypeptide(L)'
;MGDTQNFAQMIERDVPIAVYFVRAYAYNSSHNEVAHGQTTDAKKSRNLFKVQAINKRHSSRDIVFVCFFAFALLLVVGFMVLEKRGWNSAKN
;
A
#
# COMPACT_ATOMS: atom_id res chain seq x y z
N MET A 1 13.10 30.44 28.20
CA MET A 1 12.94 29.05 27.72
C MET A 1 12.15 29.10 26.44
N GLY A 2 12.62 28.47 25.36
CA GLY A 2 11.88 28.43 24.09
C GLY A 2 10.85 27.32 24.09
N ASP A 3 9.63 27.61 23.66
CA ASP A 3 8.55 26.63 23.53
C ASP A 3 8.87 25.61 22.44
N THR A 4 8.80 24.32 22.78
CA THR A 4 9.01 23.23 21.82
C THR A 4 7.80 23.12 20.89
N GLN A 5 7.98 23.54 19.64
CA GLN A 5 6.97 23.40 18.59
C GLN A 5 6.95 21.95 18.09
N ASN A 6 5.84 21.25 18.33
CA ASN A 6 5.63 19.89 17.82
C ASN A 6 4.61 19.93 16.69
N PHE A 7 4.94 19.31 15.56
CA PHE A 7 4.06 19.19 14.40
C PHE A 7 3.83 17.72 14.08
N ALA A 8 2.57 17.28 14.13
CA ALA A 8 2.17 15.93 13.79
C ALA A 8 1.38 15.97 12.47
N GLN A 9 1.92 15.32 11.44
CA GLN A 9 1.23 15.14 10.17
C GLN A 9 1.11 13.66 9.85
N MET A 10 -0.11 13.25 9.46
CA MET A 10 -0.36 11.91 8.97
C MET A 10 0.06 11.83 7.50
N ILE A 11 0.93 10.87 7.16
CA ILE A 11 1.37 10.66 5.78
C ILE A 11 0.30 9.84 5.04
N GLU A 12 -0.14 10.35 3.89
CA GLU A 12 -1.15 9.67 3.06
C GLU A 12 -0.62 8.36 2.45
N ARG A 13 -1.55 7.46 2.10
CA ARG A 13 -1.20 6.14 1.56
C ARG A 13 -0.66 6.17 0.13
N ASP A 14 -0.84 7.28 -0.58
CA ASP A 14 -0.37 7.47 -1.95
C ASP A 14 1.11 7.89 -2.02
N VAL A 15 1.76 8.07 -0.86
CA VAL A 15 3.18 8.40 -0.83
C VAL A 15 4.02 7.20 -1.29
N PRO A 16 4.87 7.36 -2.32
CA PRO A 16 5.63 6.26 -2.88
C PRO A 16 6.63 5.69 -1.87
N ILE A 17 6.89 4.39 -1.99
CA ILE A 17 7.88 3.68 -1.17
C ILE A 17 9.27 4.23 -1.53
N ALA A 18 9.83 5.04 -0.64
CA ALA A 18 11.13 5.65 -0.84
C ALA A 18 11.79 6.00 0.50
N VAL A 19 13.01 6.53 0.39
CA VAL A 19 13.80 7.02 1.51
C VAL A 19 13.61 8.53 1.59
N TYR A 20 13.10 9.00 2.72
CA TYR A 20 12.73 10.40 2.97
C TYR A 20 13.58 10.98 4.11
N PHE A 21 13.66 12.31 4.17
CA PHE A 21 14.18 13.06 5.32
C PHE A 21 13.24 14.22 5.62
N VAL A 22 13.27 14.72 6.85
CA VAL A 22 12.43 15.86 7.25
C VAL A 22 13.28 17.13 7.20
N ARG A 23 12.70 18.21 6.65
CA ARG A 23 13.29 19.55 6.65
C ARG A 23 12.26 20.55 7.16
N ALA A 24 12.66 21.37 8.12
CA ALA A 24 11.86 22.44 8.68
C ALA A 24 12.45 23.79 8.26
N TYR A 25 11.59 24.72 7.86
CA TYR A 25 11.97 26.07 7.42
C TYR A 25 11.51 27.09 8.46
N ALA A 26 12.35 28.07 8.74
CA ALA A 26 12.03 29.23 9.56
C ALA A 26 11.79 30.43 8.65
N TYR A 27 10.66 31.09 8.82
CA TYR A 27 10.28 32.29 8.08
C TYR A 27 10.19 33.48 9.03
N ASN A 28 10.53 34.68 8.54
CA ASN A 28 10.31 35.92 9.28
C ASN A 28 8.87 36.45 9.08
N SER A 29 8.54 37.56 9.73
CA SER A 29 7.22 38.20 9.62
C SER A 29 6.84 38.63 8.19
N SER A 30 7.82 38.81 7.32
CA SER A 30 7.62 39.12 5.90
C SER A 30 7.52 37.87 5.01
N HIS A 31 7.36 36.68 5.59
CA HIS A 31 7.32 35.38 4.88
C HIS A 31 8.59 35.04 4.07
N ASN A 32 9.73 35.67 4.39
CA ASN A 32 11.01 35.30 3.79
C ASN A 32 11.66 34.16 4.60
N GLU A 33 12.18 33.13 3.92
CA GLU A 33 12.98 32.08 4.56
C GLU A 33 14.25 32.70 5.15
N VAL A 34 14.48 32.49 6.44
CA VAL A 34 15.67 33.00 7.14
C VAL A 34 16.60 31.90 7.62
N ALA A 35 16.11 30.68 7.76
CA ALA A 35 16.91 29.50 8.08
C ALA A 35 16.15 28.22 7.77
N HIS A 36 16.86 27.09 7.69
CA HIS A 36 16.25 25.77 7.70
C HIS A 36 17.08 24.79 8.53
N GLY A 37 16.38 23.81 9.11
CA GLY A 37 16.97 22.63 9.74
C GLY A 37 16.54 21.37 9.00
N GLN A 38 17.37 20.34 8.98
CA GLN A 38 17.03 19.05 8.38
C GLN A 38 17.56 17.91 9.23
N THR A 39 16.90 16.75 9.17
CA THR A 39 17.32 15.58 9.95
C THR A 39 18.58 14.92 9.40
N THR A 40 18.87 15.12 8.11
CA THR A 40 19.95 14.45 7.37
C THR A 40 21.21 15.31 7.23
N ASP A 41 22.35 14.68 6.96
CA ASP A 41 23.62 15.35 6.70
C ASP A 41 23.71 15.90 5.26
N ALA A 42 24.71 16.74 5.00
CA ALA A 42 24.92 17.33 3.67
C ALA A 42 25.08 16.28 2.55
N LYS A 43 25.57 15.08 2.87
CA LYS A 43 25.71 13.98 1.91
C LYS A 43 24.48 13.07 1.84
N LYS A 44 23.41 13.38 2.59
CA LYS A 44 22.16 12.60 2.69
C LYS A 44 22.42 11.10 2.94
N SER A 45 23.26 10.81 3.93
CA SER A 45 23.72 9.45 4.25
C SER A 45 23.23 8.95 5.61
N ARG A 46 22.80 9.85 6.50
CA ARG A 46 22.38 9.55 7.87
C ARG A 46 20.99 10.10 8.16
N ASN A 47 20.31 9.50 9.14
CA ASN A 47 18.98 9.92 9.65
C ASN A 47 17.90 10.04 8.57
N LEU A 48 17.87 9.05 7.69
CA LEU A 48 16.87 8.88 6.65
C LEU A 48 15.77 7.94 7.14
N PHE A 49 14.53 8.23 6.79
CA PHE A 49 13.36 7.43 7.11
C PHE A 49 12.95 6.63 5.88
N LYS A 50 12.88 5.31 6.02
CA LYS A 50 12.29 4.47 4.98
C LYS A 50 10.78 4.44 5.18
N VAL A 51 10.05 5.16 4.35
CA VAL A 51 8.59 5.08 4.34
C VAL A 51 8.23 3.87 3.50
N GLN A 52 7.73 2.85 4.17
CA GLN A 52 7.00 1.79 3.50
C GLN A 52 5.57 2.29 3.40
N ALA A 53 5.13 2.60 2.18
CA ALA A 53 3.69 2.63 1.92
C ALA A 53 3.13 1.34 2.49
N ILE A 54 2.02 1.44 3.23
CA ILE A 54 1.25 0.26 3.62
C ILE A 54 0.65 -0.27 2.33
N ASN A 55 1.49 -0.90 1.52
CA ASN A 55 1.02 -1.73 0.45
C ASN A 55 0.32 -2.84 1.21
N LYS A 56 -1.00 -2.81 1.16
CA LYS A 56 -1.88 -3.83 1.69
C LYS A 56 -1.65 -5.08 0.83
N ARG A 57 -0.44 -5.63 0.87
CA ARG A 57 -0.13 -6.99 0.41
C ARG A 57 -0.83 -7.90 1.38
N HIS A 58 -2.14 -7.98 1.22
CA HIS A 58 -2.89 -9.15 1.61
C HIS A 58 -2.27 -10.29 0.80
N SER A 59 -1.29 -11.01 1.36
CA SER A 59 -1.02 -12.39 0.92
C SER A 59 -2.33 -13.22 0.92
N SER A 60 -3.31 -12.78 1.71
CA SER A 60 -4.71 -13.23 1.69
C SER A 60 -5.45 -13.00 0.35
N ARG A 61 -5.14 -11.99 -0.46
CA ARG A 61 -5.89 -11.72 -1.70
C ARG A 61 -5.57 -12.74 -2.78
N ASP A 62 -4.31 -13.13 -2.87
CA ASP A 62 -3.85 -14.07 -3.89
C ASP A 62 -4.37 -15.49 -3.60
N ILE A 63 -4.37 -15.91 -2.33
CA ILE A 63 -4.89 -17.23 -1.96
C ILE A 63 -6.40 -17.34 -2.15
N VAL A 64 -7.17 -16.30 -1.80
CA VAL A 64 -8.62 -16.28 -1.99
C VAL A 64 -8.97 -16.30 -3.47
N PHE A 65 -8.21 -15.59 -4.31
CA PHE A 65 -8.42 -15.59 -5.75
C PHE A 65 -8.18 -16.98 -6.37
N VAL A 66 -7.11 -17.66 -5.97
CA VAL A 66 -6.80 -19.02 -6.44
C VAL A 66 -7.89 -20.01 -6.03
N CYS A 67 -8.33 -19.98 -4.77
CA CYS A 67 -9.40 -20.86 -4.30
C CYS A 67 -10.73 -20.60 -5.03
N PHE A 68 -11.08 -19.32 -5.23
CA PHE A 68 -12.31 -18.94 -5.94
C PHE A 68 -12.29 -19.38 -7.40
N PHE A 69 -11.15 -19.19 -8.09
CA PHE A 69 -10.99 -19.60 -9.48
C PHE A 69 -11.06 -21.12 -9.66
N ALA A 70 -10.36 -21.88 -8.80
CA ALA A 70 -10.39 -23.33 -8.83
C ALA A 70 -11.80 -23.88 -8.58
N PHE A 71 -12.53 -23.32 -7.62
CA PHE A 71 -13.89 -23.74 -7.31
C PHE A 71 -14.86 -23.43 -8.46
N ALA A 72 -14.75 -22.24 -9.06
CA ALA A 72 -15.57 -21.86 -10.21
C ALA A 72 -15.38 -22.83 -11.40
N LEU A 73 -14.13 -23.19 -11.72
CA LEU A 73 -13.85 -24.18 -12.79
C LEU A 73 -14.43 -25.55 -12.47
N LEU A 74 -14.30 -26.02 -11.21
CA LEU A 74 -14.87 -27.31 -10.79
C LEU A 74 -16.38 -27.33 -10.91
N LEU A 75 -17.06 -26.25 -10.52
CA LEU A 75 -18.51 -26.14 -10.66
C LEU A 75 -18.94 -26.15 -12.13
N VAL A 76 -18.26 -25.41 -13.00
CA VAL A 76 -18.60 -25.35 -14.43
C VAL A 76 -18.42 -26.72 -15.08
N VAL A 77 -17.30 -27.40 -14.83
CA VAL A 77 -17.04 -28.74 -15.39
C VAL A 77 -18.02 -29.76 -14.81
N GLY A 78 -18.25 -29.73 -13.49
CA GLY A 78 -19.20 -30.61 -12.83
C GLY A 78 -20.62 -30.46 -13.37
N PHE A 79 -21.07 -29.22 -13.57
CA PHE A 79 -22.36 -28.91 -14.17
C PHE A 79 -22.49 -29.49 -15.59
N MET A 80 -21.49 -29.27 -16.44
CA MET A 80 -21.48 -29.84 -17.82
C MET A 80 -21.55 -31.37 -17.84
N VAL A 81 -20.85 -32.06 -16.93
CA VAL A 81 -20.87 -33.52 -16.87
C VAL A 81 -22.23 -34.04 -16.39
N LEU A 82 -22.85 -33.39 -15.42
CA LEU A 82 -24.19 -33.74 -14.94
C LEU A 82 -25.25 -33.53 -16.03
N GLU A 83 -25.18 -32.40 -16.74
CA GLU A 83 -26.07 -32.11 -17.87
C GLU A 83 -25.94 -33.19 -18.97
N LYS A 84 -24.71 -33.59 -19.30
CA LYS A 84 -24.46 -34.65 -20.29
C LYS A 84 -24.96 -36.03 -19.84
N ARG A 85 -24.88 -36.35 -18.54
CA ARG A 85 -25.42 -37.60 -17.99
C ARG A 85 -26.95 -37.60 -17.97
N GLY A 86 -27.58 -36.47 -17.63
CA GLY A 86 -29.02 -36.30 -17.68
C GLY A 86 -29.59 -36.48 -19.09
N TRP A 87 -28.93 -35.92 -20.10
CA TRP A 87 -29.29 -36.11 -21.51
C TRP A 87 -29.18 -37.57 -21.96
N ASN A 88 -28.10 -38.27 -21.58
CA ASN A 88 -27.89 -39.66 -21.98
C ASN A 88 -28.85 -40.64 -21.26
N SER A 89 -29.24 -40.36 -20.02
CA SER A 89 -30.23 -41.16 -19.29
C SER A 89 -31.66 -40.93 -19.76
N ALA A 90 -31.98 -39.77 -20.33
CA ALA A 90 -33.30 -39.51 -20.93
C ALA A 90 -33.49 -40.18 -22.31
N LYS A 91 -32.42 -40.74 -22.89
CA LYS A 91 -32.41 -41.35 -24.22
C LYS A 91 -32.40 -42.89 -24.21
N ASN A 92 -32.47 -43.51 -23.04
CA ASN A 92 -32.52 -44.97 -22.84
C ASN A 92 -33.84 -45.39 -22.21
#